data_AF-A0A4Q7EYE7-F1
#
_entry.id   AF-A0A4Q7EYE7-F1
#
_cell.length_a   1.000
_cell.length_b   1.000
_cell.length_c   1.000
_cell.angle_alpha   90.00
_cell.angle_beta   90.00
_cell.angle_gamma   90.00
#
_symmetry.space_group_name_H-M   'P 1'
#
loop_
_entity.id
_entity.type
_entity.pdbx_description
1 polymer ?
#
loop_
_entity_poly.entity_id
_entity_poly.type
_entity_poly.pdbx_seq_one_letter_code
_entity_poly.pdbx_strand_id
1 'polypeptide(L)' 'MADRTSPWQRLGGIPASRQPAENRTDPIYDALRRRWNAQGRTIPGRPDPEWRRLVERDPWSRNRDE' A
#
# COMPACT_ATOMS: atom_id res chain seq x y z
N MET A 1 -11.48 -34.82 -23.29
CA MET A 1 -11.81 -33.42 -23.03
C MET A 1 -12.08 -33.29 -21.53
N ALA A 2 -11.15 -32.73 -20.76
CA ALA A 2 -11.36 -32.52 -19.32
C ALA A 2 -12.00 -31.14 -19.12
N ASP A 3 -13.19 -31.15 -18.53
CA ASP A 3 -13.94 -29.97 -18.17
C ASP A 3 -13.17 -29.19 -17.10
N ARG A 4 -12.82 -27.94 -17.38
CA ARG A 4 -12.04 -27.07 -16.50
C ARG A 4 -12.96 -26.41 -15.49
N THR A 5 -13.58 -27.19 -14.63
CA THR A 5 -14.26 -26.67 -13.44
C THR A 5 -13.19 -26.13 -12.48
N SER A 6 -12.87 -24.84 -12.63
CA SER A 6 -12.00 -24.15 -11.68
C SER A 6 -12.68 -24.11 -10.31
N PRO A 7 -12.03 -24.60 -9.24
CA PRO A 7 -12.59 -24.58 -7.88
C PRO A 7 -12.62 -23.18 -7.27
N TRP A 8 -12.03 -22.19 -7.94
CA TRP A 8 -12.02 -20.79 -7.51
C TRP A 8 -13.16 -20.03 -8.17
N GLN A 9 -14.37 -20.35 -7.75
CA GLN A 9 -15.55 -19.55 -8.04
C GLN A 9 -15.31 -18.14 -7.47
N ARG A 10 -15.25 -17.13 -8.35
CA ARG A 10 -15.14 -15.72 -7.95
C ARG A 10 -16.41 -15.37 -7.16
N LEU A 11 -16.31 -15.41 -5.84
CA LEU A 11 -17.29 -14.81 -4.93
C LEU A 11 -17.29 -13.30 -5.22
N GLY A 12 -18.18 -12.89 -6.12
CA GLY A 12 -18.40 -11.52 -6.53
C GLY A 12 -18.98 -10.72 -5.36
N GLY A 13 -18.10 -10.23 -4.51
CA GLY A 13 -18.47 -9.36 -3.41
C GLY A 13 -17.33 -9.26 -2.41
N ILE A 14 -16.79 -8.06 -2.24
CA ILE A 14 -16.00 -7.74 -1.06
C ILE A 14 -16.95 -7.93 0.13
N PRO A 15 -16.71 -8.86 1.07
CA PRO A 15 -17.60 -9.06 2.21
C PRO A 15 -17.75 -7.74 2.99
N ALA A 16 -18.91 -7.49 3.57
CA ALA A 16 -19.20 -6.23 4.29
C ALA A 16 -18.18 -5.94 5.40
N SER A 17 -17.53 -6.96 5.97
CA SER A 17 -16.41 -6.83 6.90
C SER A 17 -15.15 -6.17 6.32
N ARG A 18 -15.01 -6.16 5.00
CA ARG A 18 -13.96 -5.45 4.25
C ARG A 18 -14.45 -4.08 3.74
N GLN A 19 -15.68 -3.68 4.04
CA GLN A 19 -16.04 -2.28 3.83
C GLN A 19 -15.18 -1.43 4.77
N PRO A 20 -14.50 -0.40 4.25
CA PRO A 20 -13.75 0.50 5.10
C PRO A 20 -14.72 1.09 6.12
N ALA A 21 -14.39 0.97 7.40
CA ALA A 21 -15.12 1.68 8.44
C ALA A 21 -15.26 3.14 8.01
N GLU A 22 -16.48 3.70 8.12
CA GLU A 22 -16.71 5.13 7.92
C GLU A 22 -15.55 5.89 8.58
N ASN A 23 -14.86 6.71 7.78
CA ASN A 23 -13.52 7.25 8.02
C ASN A 23 -13.45 8.15 9.27
N ARG A 24 -13.66 7.56 10.44
CA ARG A 24 -13.42 8.13 11.75
C ARG A 24 -12.03 7.67 12.11
N THR A 25 -11.07 8.53 11.78
CA THR A 25 -9.70 8.29 12.21
C THR A 25 -9.71 8.29 13.73
N ASP A 26 -9.20 7.22 14.35
CA ASP A 26 -9.11 7.14 15.81
C ASP A 26 -8.30 8.36 16.32
N PRO A 27 -8.77 9.08 17.36
CA PRO A 27 -8.11 10.30 17.84
C PRO A 27 -6.64 10.06 18.22
N ILE A 28 -6.29 8.86 18.70
CA ILE A 28 -4.91 8.48 19.01
C ILE A 28 -4.10 8.36 17.71
N TYR A 29 -4.67 7.74 16.68
CA TYR A 29 -4.02 7.61 15.38
C TYR A 29 -3.75 8.97 14.75
N ASP A 30 -4.69 9.93 14.85
CA ASP A 30 -4.49 11.29 14.33
C ASP A 30 -3.37 12.04 15.08
N ALA A 31 -3.31 11.91 16.40
CA ALA A 31 -2.24 12.51 17.19
C ALA A 31 -0.87 11.93 16.82
N LEU A 32 -0.78 10.60 16.67
CA LEU A 32 0.45 9.92 16.22
C LEU A 32 0.85 10.34 14.81
N ARG A 33 -0.13 10.41 13.89
CA ARG A 33 0.09 10.82 12.51
C ARG A 33 0.67 12.23 12.44
N ARG A 34 0.15 13.18 13.22
CA ARG A 34 0.69 14.55 13.32
C ARG A 34 2.11 14.57 13.87
N ARG A 35 2.38 13.80 14.94
CA ARG A 35 3.72 13.73 15.56
C ARG A 35 4.75 13.15 14.60
N TRP A 36 4.43 12.05 13.92
CA TRP A 36 5.33 11.45 12.92
C TRP A 36 5.58 12.38 11.75
N ASN A 37 4.55 13.09 11.29
CA ASN A 37 4.70 14.10 10.24
C ASN A 37 5.70 15.20 10.65
N ALA A 38 5.55 15.76 11.85
CA ALA A 38 6.44 16.79 12.38
C ALA A 38 7.90 16.31 12.54
N GLN A 39 8.10 15.01 12.73
CA GLN A 39 9.42 14.38 12.87
C GLN A 39 10.01 13.90 11.53
N GLY A 40 9.32 14.13 10.40
CA GLY A 40 9.75 13.63 9.10
C GLY A 40 9.76 12.11 8.98
N ARG A 41 8.94 11.42 9.78
CA ARG A 41 8.83 9.95 9.77
C ARG A 41 7.81 9.49 8.70
N THR A 42 7.96 8.25 8.27
CA THR A 42 7.02 7.55 7.38
C THR A 42 5.63 7.46 8.03
N ILE A 43 4.58 7.75 7.25
CA ILE A 43 3.19 7.73 7.70
C ILE A 43 2.45 6.57 7.04
N PRO A 44 1.84 5.65 7.82
CA PRO A 44 1.03 4.57 7.25
C PRO A 44 -0.11 5.11 6.39
N GLY A 45 -0.29 4.52 5.21
CA GLY A 45 -1.30 4.94 4.22
C GLY A 45 -0.89 6.13 3.35
N ARG A 46 0.26 6.77 3.61
CA ARG A 46 0.83 7.79 2.71
C ARG A 46 2.01 7.19 1.94
N PRO A 47 2.04 7.33 0.60
CA PRO A 47 3.22 6.94 -0.17
C PRO A 47 4.45 7.74 0.30
N ASP A 48 5.54 7.03 0.57
CA ASP A 48 6.79 7.64 0.98
C ASP A 48 7.59 8.14 -0.24
N PRO A 49 8.02 9.42 -0.27
CA PRO A 49 8.74 9.98 -1.40
C PRO A 49 10.13 9.37 -1.62
N GLU A 50 10.85 8.99 -0.57
CA GLU A 50 12.19 8.38 -0.70
C GLU A 50 12.08 6.98 -1.26
N TRP A 51 11.12 6.19 -0.76
CA TRP A 51 10.81 4.89 -1.34
C TRP A 51 10.40 5.02 -2.81
N ARG A 52 9.57 6.02 -3.16
CA ARG A 52 9.20 6.27 -4.56
C ARG A 52 10.43 6.54 -5.42
N ARG A 53 11.33 7.42 -4.98
CA ARG A 53 12.59 7.70 -5.71
C ARG A 53 13.47 6.47 -5.87
N LEU A 54 13.57 5.63 -4.83
CA LEU A 54 14.35 4.40 -4.87
C LEU A 54 13.80 3.38 -5.87
N VAL A 55 12.47 3.23 -5.95
CA VAL A 55 11.85 2.28 -6.88
C VAL A 55 11.73 2.82 -8.32
N GLU A 56 11.72 4.14 -8.50
CA GLU A 56 11.79 4.78 -9.82
C GLU A 56 13.18 4.69 -10.45
N ARG A 57 14.23 4.61 -9.62
CA ARG A 57 15.59 4.37 -10.09
C ARG A 57 15.76 2.92 -10.53
N ASP A 58 16.38 2.70 -11.69
CA ASP A 58 16.79 1.36 -12.10
C ASP A 58 17.76 0.77 -11.05
N PRO A 59 17.38 -0.29 -10.32
CA PRO A 59 18.23 -0.89 -9.30
C PRO A 59 19.48 -1.54 -9.91
N TRP A 60 19.47 -1.77 -11.22
CA TRP A 60 20.56 -2.35 -11.99
C TRP A 60 21.12 -1.36 -13.00
N SER A 61 21.15 -0.06 -12.68
CA SER A 61 21.88 0.92 -13.48
C SER A 61 23.30 0.40 -13.67
N ARG A 62 23.53 -0.33 -14.77
CA ARG A 62 24.84 -0.73 -15.25
C ARG A 62 25.50 0.61 -15.44
N ASN A 63 26.48 0.92 -14.59
CA ASN A 63 27.45 1.94 -14.91
C ASN A 63 28.02 1.51 -16.27
N ARG A 64 27.43 2.07 -17.33
CA ARG A 64 27.81 1.85 -18.71
C ARG A 64 28.41 3.17 -19.16
N ASP A 65 29.43 3.55 -18.41
CA ASP A 65 30.44 4.48 -18.87
C ASP A 65 31.78 3.81 -18.59
N GLU A 66 32.56 3.86 -19.66
CA GLU A 66 33.86 3.28 -19.98
C GLU A 66 34.99 3.82 -19.11
#